data_AF-F0W261-F1
#
_entry.id   AF-F0W261-F1
#
_cell.length_a   1.000
_cell.length_b   1.000
_cell.length_c   1.000
_cell.angle_alpha   90.00
_cell.angle_beta   90.00
_cell.angle_gamma   90.00
#
_symmetry.space_group_name_H-M   'P 1'
#
loop_
_entity.id
_entity.type
_entity.pdbx_description
1 polymer ?
#
loop_
_entity_poly.entity_id
_entity_poly.type
_entity_poly.pdbx_seq_one_letter_code
_entity_poly.pdbx_strand_id
1 'polypeptide(L)'
;MATSDSKRMENGTRGGSVTSNSIHNGMTCHTASVKQKRMGIKQSGTKRSTETKANVRKPSKTQERKTKMRSQRERDNIPLSKPFYNESCQGENGDDSHAEDLNKLRKMWELPATCHILWLLQEPLKLQFSTCLLDYEIALIKPTCSILLDRIVTKLLMSELRGTKAFSLDIGVDLEYEIWSQHLEGRYKRLYDHWHTLSATSNPASSPIEQAGNGNDTSVYPYKTTLSYLGAECPFKNASFADLSIETRCKVLYNLSESIANETKFQTYLQQMEEDDLRIEPFGYDRVGNAFYFFPEFYHDRRIYRLKENGQTWDLWAKGEASFREMLKNLEHLGGRKARGEQDLIEHLRDILEQYEAEGKVYAKQVELANRKAILDAMPRKKSLRLRAKYLTKTGVNKAL
;
A
#
# COMPACT_ATOMS: atom_id res chain seq x y z
N MET A 1 8.43 -60.22 -17.04
CA MET A 1 8.41 -60.11 -18.51
C MET A 1 8.75 -58.68 -18.87
N ALA A 2 9.89 -58.50 -19.57
CA ALA A 2 10.40 -57.34 -20.35
C ALA A 2 10.43 -55.95 -19.66
N THR A 3 11.58 -55.32 -19.33
CA THR A 3 12.60 -54.63 -20.20
C THR A 3 11.94 -53.68 -21.21
N SER A 4 12.26 -52.38 -21.36
CA SER A 4 13.57 -51.72 -21.64
C SER A 4 13.30 -50.18 -21.57
N ASP A 5 14.14 -49.29 -21.02
CA ASP A 5 15.49 -48.82 -21.39
C ASP A 5 15.54 -47.65 -22.42
N SER A 6 16.23 -46.57 -21.99
CA SER A 6 16.98 -45.54 -22.72
C SER A 6 16.33 -44.59 -23.74
N LYS A 7 16.49 -43.27 -23.50
CA LYS A 7 17.44 -42.45 -24.30
C LYS A 7 17.80 -41.10 -23.69
N ARG A 8 19.11 -40.99 -23.44
CA ARG A 8 19.96 -39.82 -23.22
C ARG A 8 20.17 -39.08 -24.55
N MET A 9 20.12 -37.75 -24.55
CA MET A 9 20.87 -36.92 -25.51
C MET A 9 21.46 -35.71 -24.79
N GLU A 10 22.78 -35.77 -24.62
CA GLU A 10 23.65 -34.61 -24.50
C GLU A 10 23.86 -34.02 -25.90
N ASN A 11 23.94 -32.69 -25.99
CA ASN A 11 24.90 -32.01 -26.84
C ASN A 11 25.04 -30.55 -26.37
N GLY A 12 26.22 -30.21 -25.86
CA GLY A 12 26.61 -28.82 -25.65
C GLY A 12 27.07 -28.15 -26.94
N THR A 13 27.39 -26.84 -26.86
CA THR A 13 28.66 -26.24 -27.31
C THR A 13 28.68 -24.74 -27.03
N ARG A 14 29.63 -24.33 -26.18
CA ARG A 14 30.50 -23.13 -26.16
C ARG A 14 29.94 -21.72 -26.49
N GLY A 15 30.30 -20.81 -25.58
CA GLY A 15 31.25 -19.74 -25.89
C GLY A 15 30.76 -18.32 -25.61
N GLY A 16 31.38 -17.64 -24.64
CA GLY A 16 31.14 -16.21 -24.41
C GLY A 16 31.65 -15.69 -23.07
N SER A 17 32.96 -15.75 -22.85
CA SER A 17 33.65 -15.04 -21.77
C SER A 17 33.63 -13.55 -22.06
N VAL A 18 33.04 -12.74 -21.17
CA VAL A 18 33.37 -11.32 -21.04
C VAL A 18 33.52 -10.98 -19.56
N THR A 19 34.78 -10.81 -19.17
CA THR A 19 35.25 -10.12 -17.98
C THR A 19 34.87 -8.65 -18.01
N SER A 20 34.25 -8.14 -16.94
CA SER A 20 34.43 -6.73 -16.55
C SER A 20 33.86 -6.42 -15.15
N ASN A 21 34.80 -6.30 -14.22
CA ASN A 21 34.91 -5.28 -13.17
C ASN A 21 33.82 -5.13 -12.11
N SER A 22 34.07 -5.86 -11.02
CA SER A 22 33.91 -5.37 -9.64
C SER A 22 34.41 -3.93 -9.49
N ILE A 23 33.50 -3.03 -9.10
CA ILE A 23 33.86 -1.75 -8.47
C ILE A 23 33.10 -1.68 -7.14
N HIS A 24 33.84 -2.05 -6.10
CA HIS A 24 33.73 -1.51 -4.75
C HIS A 24 33.52 0.00 -4.80
N ASN A 25 32.44 0.54 -4.22
CA ASN A 25 32.42 1.93 -3.81
C ASN A 25 31.79 2.05 -2.42
N GLY A 26 32.70 2.16 -1.46
CA GLY A 26 32.40 2.43 -0.07
C GLY A 26 31.97 3.87 0.17
N MET A 27 31.34 4.02 1.33
CA MET A 27 31.15 5.28 2.04
C MET A 27 32.41 6.15 2.00
N THR A 28 32.29 7.37 1.53
CA THR A 28 33.16 8.47 1.98
C THR A 28 32.33 9.73 2.21
N CYS A 29 32.26 10.12 3.48
CA CYS A 29 31.70 11.37 3.96
C CYS A 29 32.65 12.51 3.58
N HIS A 30 32.23 13.40 2.67
CA HIS A 30 32.98 14.61 2.40
C HIS A 30 32.54 15.74 3.33
N THR A 31 33.40 16.05 4.29
CA THR A 31 33.42 17.27 5.09
C THR A 31 33.78 18.46 4.20
N ALA A 32 32.87 19.42 4.06
CA ALA A 32 33.12 20.66 3.34
C ALA A 32 33.80 21.69 4.25
N SER A 33 34.90 22.23 3.75
CA SER A 33 35.85 23.15 4.37
C SER A 33 35.26 24.53 4.69
N VAL A 34 35.46 24.96 5.94
CA VAL A 34 35.29 26.34 6.42
C VAL A 34 36.41 27.24 5.86
N LYS A 35 36.07 28.20 4.99
CA LYS A 35 37.00 29.28 4.60
C LYS A 35 36.85 30.46 5.55
N GLN A 36 37.82 30.58 6.45
CA GLN A 36 38.10 31.77 7.26
C GLN A 36 38.42 32.97 6.35
N LYS A 37 37.71 34.08 6.52
CA LYS A 37 38.04 35.37 5.89
C LYS A 37 38.73 36.25 6.92
N ARG A 38 40.00 36.55 6.65
CA ARG A 38 40.89 37.39 7.46
C ARG A 38 40.41 38.84 7.53
N MET A 39 40.59 39.39 8.73
CA MET A 39 40.46 40.78 9.13
C MET A 39 41.46 41.68 8.38
N GLY A 40 40.99 42.85 7.95
CA GLY A 40 41.83 43.96 7.49
C GLY A 40 41.36 45.24 8.16
N ILE A 41 42.10 45.67 9.18
CA ILE A 41 41.93 46.93 9.91
C ILE A 41 42.65 48.03 9.13
N LYS A 42 41.95 49.13 8.81
CA LYS A 42 42.54 50.47 8.68
C LYS A 42 41.56 51.52 9.20
N GLN A 43 41.94 52.17 10.30
CA GLN A 43 41.44 53.48 10.75
C GLN A 43 41.99 54.56 9.77
N SER A 44 41.54 55.80 9.65
CA SER A 44 40.82 56.76 10.50
C SER A 44 40.37 57.94 9.62
N GLY A 45 39.42 58.78 10.07
CA GLY A 45 39.10 60.04 9.40
C GLY A 45 37.81 60.70 9.87
N THR A 46 37.90 61.47 10.96
CA THR A 46 36.83 62.22 11.64
C THR A 46 36.30 63.41 10.82
N LYS A 47 34.97 63.62 10.75
CA LYS A 47 34.27 64.84 11.24
C LYS A 47 32.80 64.98 10.78
N ARG A 48 32.00 65.34 11.80
CA ARG A 48 30.82 66.23 11.85
C ARG A 48 29.46 65.77 11.32
N SER A 49 28.53 65.83 12.28
CA SER A 49 27.08 65.82 12.25
C SER A 49 26.47 66.97 11.43
N THR A 50 25.43 66.64 10.67
CA THR A 50 24.26 67.51 10.46
C THR A 50 23.04 66.65 10.16
N GLU A 51 21.97 66.92 10.90
CA GLU A 51 20.63 66.36 10.75
C GLU A 51 20.08 66.56 9.32
N THR A 52 19.39 65.57 8.77
CA THR A 52 18.47 65.79 7.65
C THR A 52 17.37 64.74 7.61
N LYS A 53 16.18 65.20 8.00
CA LYS A 53 14.82 64.85 7.54
C LYS A 53 14.64 63.49 6.83
N ALA A 54 13.86 62.63 7.48
CA ALA A 54 13.32 61.39 6.93
C ALA A 54 12.55 61.65 5.63
N ASN A 55 13.17 61.30 4.50
CA ASN A 55 12.52 61.25 3.20
C ASN A 55 12.17 59.78 2.94
N VAL A 56 10.87 59.45 3.03
CA VAL A 56 10.34 58.11 2.70
C VAL A 56 10.56 57.89 1.21
N ARG A 57 11.72 57.33 0.85
CA ARG A 57 12.06 56.95 -0.52
C ARG A 57 11.16 55.79 -0.92
N LYS A 58 10.31 56.02 -1.93
CA LYS A 58 9.60 54.95 -2.64
C LYS A 58 10.63 53.91 -3.12
N PRO A 59 10.38 52.60 -2.94
CA PRO A 59 11.34 51.57 -3.32
C PRO A 59 11.63 51.65 -4.82
N SER A 60 12.90 51.43 -5.18
CA SER A 60 13.33 51.44 -6.59
C SER A 60 12.61 50.34 -7.38
N LYS A 61 12.32 50.56 -8.68
CA LYS A 61 11.72 49.56 -9.60
C LYS A 61 12.44 48.20 -9.56
N THR A 62 13.72 48.18 -9.22
CA THR A 62 14.55 46.97 -9.06
C THR A 62 14.26 46.21 -7.75
N GLN A 63 14.03 46.93 -6.64
CA GLN A 63 13.58 46.31 -5.40
C GLN A 63 12.15 45.78 -5.53
N GLU A 64 11.27 46.51 -6.21
CA GLU A 64 9.88 46.13 -6.47
C GLU A 64 9.78 44.90 -7.39
N ARG A 65 10.65 44.81 -8.41
CA ARG A 65 10.81 43.59 -9.23
C ARG A 65 11.34 42.40 -8.43
N LYS A 66 12.29 42.61 -7.51
CA LYS A 66 12.81 41.54 -6.64
C LYS A 66 11.77 41.07 -5.62
N THR A 67 10.97 41.96 -5.05
CA THR A 67 9.85 41.59 -4.16
C THR A 67 8.75 40.89 -4.93
N LYS A 68 8.40 41.36 -6.13
CA LYS A 68 7.46 40.65 -7.01
C LYS A 68 7.96 39.26 -7.39
N MET A 69 9.21 39.10 -7.81
CA MET A 69 9.81 37.79 -8.10
C MET A 69 9.88 36.87 -6.88
N ARG A 70 10.15 37.39 -5.69
CA ARG A 70 10.15 36.60 -4.46
C ARG A 70 8.74 36.16 -4.07
N SER A 71 7.76 37.06 -4.14
CA SER A 71 6.35 36.75 -3.91
C SER A 71 5.75 35.81 -4.96
N GLN A 72 6.33 35.79 -6.17
CA GLN A 72 5.96 34.86 -7.21
C GLN A 72 6.55 33.48 -6.91
N ARG A 73 7.84 33.40 -6.55
CA ARG A 73 8.47 32.13 -6.10
C ARG A 73 7.80 31.53 -4.86
N GLU A 74 7.37 32.36 -3.92
CA GLU A 74 6.63 31.92 -2.74
C GLU A 74 5.21 31.41 -3.09
N ARG A 75 4.58 31.96 -4.15
CA ARG A 75 3.32 31.43 -4.70
C ARG A 75 3.49 30.18 -5.55
N ASP A 76 4.61 30.08 -6.25
CA ASP A 76 4.94 28.93 -7.10
C ASP A 76 5.39 27.71 -6.26
N ASN A 77 5.74 27.89 -4.98
CA ASN A 77 6.17 26.81 -4.07
C ASN A 77 5.09 26.40 -3.06
N ILE A 78 3.81 26.69 -3.32
CA ILE A 78 2.73 26.29 -2.42
C ILE A 78 2.56 24.76 -2.50
N PRO A 79 2.74 24.01 -1.40
CA PRO A 79 2.49 22.57 -1.39
C PRO A 79 1.01 22.28 -1.65
N LEU A 80 0.72 21.08 -2.14
CA LEU A 80 -0.64 20.55 -2.06
C LEU A 80 -1.02 20.48 -0.56
N SER A 81 -1.86 21.41 -0.11
CA SER A 81 -2.05 21.65 1.32
C SER A 81 -3.15 20.81 1.95
N LYS A 82 -4.04 20.23 1.14
CA LYS A 82 -5.21 19.48 1.60
C LYS A 82 -5.39 18.19 0.79
N PRO A 83 -5.84 17.09 1.42
CA PRO A 83 -6.29 15.90 0.72
C PRO A 83 -7.48 16.21 -0.20
N PHE A 84 -7.59 15.43 -1.26
CA PHE A 84 -8.55 15.55 -2.36
C PHE A 84 -9.73 14.58 -2.24
N TYR A 85 -10.06 14.10 -1.05
CA TYR A 85 -11.19 13.20 -0.84
C TYR A 85 -12.20 13.82 0.11
N ASN A 86 -13.48 13.69 -0.23
CA ASN A 86 -14.59 14.03 0.65
C ASN A 86 -15.29 12.72 1.02
N GLU A 87 -15.07 12.24 2.24
CA GLU A 87 -15.94 11.21 2.78
C GLU A 87 -16.95 11.86 3.72
N SER A 88 -18.19 11.94 3.24
CA SER A 88 -19.33 12.08 4.13
C SER A 88 -19.41 10.79 4.95
N CYS A 89 -18.87 10.77 6.16
CA CYS A 89 -18.99 9.65 7.10
C CYS A 89 -20.42 9.46 7.63
N GLN A 90 -21.44 9.97 6.92
CA GLN A 90 -22.84 9.75 7.24
C GLN A 90 -23.21 8.34 6.79
N GLY A 91 -22.99 7.37 7.67
CA GLY A 91 -23.78 6.14 7.62
C GLY A 91 -25.26 6.51 7.71
N GLU A 92 -26.13 5.70 7.12
CA GLU A 92 -27.60 5.85 7.16
C GLU A 92 -28.18 5.92 8.59
N ASN A 93 -27.34 5.69 9.62
CA ASN A 93 -27.65 5.77 11.05
C ASN A 93 -26.78 6.76 11.85
N GLY A 94 -26.14 7.77 11.23
CA GLY A 94 -25.58 8.92 11.95
C GLY A 94 -24.50 8.62 13.01
N ASP A 95 -23.81 7.49 12.93
CA ASP A 95 -22.83 7.08 13.93
C ASP A 95 -21.42 7.54 13.52
N ASP A 96 -21.08 8.79 13.87
CA ASP A 96 -19.75 9.41 13.62
C ASP A 96 -18.59 8.70 14.35
N SER A 97 -18.90 7.73 15.22
CA SER A 97 -17.94 7.01 16.08
C SER A 97 -16.80 6.34 15.29
N HIS A 98 -17.06 5.85 14.07
CA HIS A 98 -16.07 5.14 13.26
C HIS A 98 -15.27 6.03 12.29
N ALA A 99 -15.66 7.30 12.11
CA ALA A 99 -15.00 8.21 11.18
C ALA A 99 -13.55 8.51 11.61
N GLU A 100 -13.34 8.68 12.92
CA GLU A 100 -12.02 8.94 13.47
C GLU A 100 -11.09 7.73 13.32
N ASP A 101 -11.61 6.53 13.57
CA ASP A 101 -10.85 5.28 13.43
C ASP A 101 -10.46 4.99 11.98
N LEU A 102 -11.37 5.26 11.03
CA LEU A 102 -11.05 5.23 9.60
C LEU A 102 -9.94 6.21 9.24
N ASN A 103 -10.00 7.44 9.78
CA ASN A 103 -8.98 8.45 9.51
C ASN A 103 -7.61 8.06 10.10
N LYS A 104 -7.58 7.40 11.26
CA LYS A 104 -6.34 6.84 11.83
C LYS A 104 -5.75 5.78 10.89
N LEU A 105 -6.56 4.79 10.48
CA LEU A 105 -6.12 3.73 9.56
C LEU A 105 -5.54 4.26 8.25
N ARG A 106 -6.17 5.28 7.67
CA ARG A 106 -5.77 5.86 6.38
C ARG A 106 -4.48 6.67 6.42
N LYS A 107 -3.98 6.97 7.62
CA LYS A 107 -2.69 7.60 7.86
C LYS A 107 -1.59 6.59 8.18
N MET A 108 -1.90 5.30 8.10
CA MET A 108 -0.94 4.22 8.32
C MET A 108 -0.50 3.65 6.98
N TRP A 109 0.80 3.44 6.85
CA TRP A 109 1.37 2.75 5.69
C TRP A 109 1.07 1.25 5.76
N GLU A 110 0.97 0.72 6.98
CA GLU A 110 0.71 -0.67 7.28
C GLU A 110 -0.60 -1.16 6.64
N LEU A 111 -1.58 -0.27 6.49
CA LEU A 111 -2.85 -0.59 5.85
C LEU A 111 -2.66 -1.02 4.39
N PRO A 112 -2.24 -0.14 3.45
CA PRO A 112 -2.01 -0.53 2.06
C PRO A 112 -0.91 -1.60 1.93
N ALA A 113 0.12 -1.58 2.78
CA ALA A 113 1.17 -2.59 2.77
C ALA A 113 0.65 -4.00 3.04
N THR A 114 -0.20 -4.15 4.06
CA THR A 114 -0.81 -5.43 4.40
C THR A 114 -1.66 -5.93 3.25
N CYS A 115 -2.49 -5.06 2.67
CA CYS A 115 -3.31 -5.40 1.52
C CYS A 115 -2.46 -5.83 0.32
N HIS A 116 -1.33 -5.17 0.06
CA HIS A 116 -0.42 -5.50 -1.03
C HIS A 116 0.22 -6.88 -0.82
N ILE A 117 0.74 -7.18 0.38
CA ILE A 117 1.28 -8.51 0.71
C ILE A 117 0.21 -9.58 0.56
N LEU A 118 -1.01 -9.31 1.04
CA LEU A 118 -2.12 -10.26 0.90
C LEU A 118 -2.53 -10.46 -0.56
N TRP A 119 -2.40 -9.44 -1.40
CA TRP A 119 -2.62 -9.52 -2.84
C TRP A 119 -1.56 -10.40 -3.52
N LEU A 120 -0.27 -10.16 -3.25
CA LEU A 120 0.83 -10.98 -3.77
C LEU A 120 0.71 -12.46 -3.38
N LEU A 121 0.23 -12.72 -2.16
CA LEU A 121 0.12 -14.08 -1.62
C LEU A 121 -1.24 -14.73 -1.86
N GLN A 122 -2.12 -14.16 -2.69
CA GLN A 122 -3.47 -14.70 -2.94
C GLN A 122 -3.44 -16.14 -3.43
N GLU A 123 -2.65 -16.44 -4.45
CA GLU A 123 -2.55 -17.76 -5.04
C GLU A 123 -1.94 -18.80 -4.06
N PRO A 124 -0.76 -18.57 -3.46
CA PRO A 124 -0.15 -19.58 -2.59
C PRO A 124 -0.91 -19.77 -1.27
N LEU A 125 -1.63 -18.76 -0.78
CA LEU A 125 -2.51 -18.88 0.39
C LEU A 125 -3.92 -19.38 0.04
N LYS A 126 -4.27 -19.48 -1.26
CA LYS A 126 -5.64 -19.72 -1.73
C LYS A 126 -6.63 -18.72 -1.11
N LEU A 127 -6.23 -17.46 -1.03
CA LEU A 127 -6.97 -16.38 -0.43
C LEU A 127 -7.74 -15.62 -1.52
N GLN A 128 -9.04 -15.44 -1.32
CA GLN A 128 -9.88 -14.59 -2.18
C GLN A 128 -9.91 -13.17 -1.63
N PHE A 129 -8.80 -12.44 -1.67
CA PHE A 129 -8.75 -11.10 -1.11
C PHE A 129 -9.47 -10.10 -2.03
N SER A 130 -10.39 -9.31 -1.46
CA SER A 130 -11.10 -8.25 -2.17
C SER A 130 -10.10 -7.18 -2.61
N THR A 131 -10.23 -6.65 -3.82
CA THR A 131 -9.42 -5.52 -4.29
C THR A 131 -9.96 -4.17 -3.79
N CYS A 132 -10.94 -4.18 -2.88
CA CYS A 132 -11.51 -3.02 -2.21
C CYS A 132 -10.91 -2.85 -0.80
N LEU A 133 -10.13 -1.78 -0.59
CA LEU A 133 -9.53 -1.49 0.72
C LEU A 133 -10.56 -1.18 1.79
N LEU A 134 -11.68 -0.57 1.42
CA LEU A 134 -12.75 -0.25 2.36
C LEU A 134 -13.28 -1.49 3.09
N ASP A 135 -13.38 -2.63 2.41
CA ASP A 135 -13.82 -3.89 3.04
C ASP A 135 -12.88 -4.29 4.18
N TYR A 136 -11.57 -4.11 3.96
CA TYR A 136 -10.53 -4.37 4.94
C TYR A 136 -10.55 -3.34 6.08
N GLU A 137 -10.77 -2.05 5.79
CA GLU A 137 -10.95 -1.02 6.81
C GLU A 137 -12.15 -1.33 7.74
N ILE A 138 -13.31 -1.68 7.17
CA ILE A 138 -14.51 -2.06 7.92
C ILE A 138 -14.25 -3.30 8.78
N ALA A 139 -13.55 -4.28 8.20
CA ALA A 139 -13.16 -5.50 8.88
C ALA A 139 -12.29 -5.24 10.12
N LEU A 140 -11.36 -4.27 10.05
CA LEU A 140 -10.54 -3.87 11.19
C LEU A 140 -11.34 -3.16 12.28
N ILE A 141 -12.37 -2.39 11.90
CA ILE A 141 -13.24 -1.67 12.85
C ILE A 141 -14.12 -2.66 13.61
N LYS A 142 -14.70 -3.63 12.92
CA LYS A 142 -15.62 -4.65 13.48
C LYS A 142 -15.08 -6.07 13.27
N PRO A 143 -13.99 -6.45 13.97
CA PRO A 143 -13.32 -7.72 13.71
C PRO A 143 -14.15 -8.94 14.10
N THR A 144 -15.04 -8.83 15.09
CA THR A 144 -15.89 -9.93 15.59
C THR A 144 -16.93 -10.42 14.59
N CYS A 145 -17.24 -9.63 13.57
CA CYS A 145 -18.27 -9.96 12.58
C CYS A 145 -17.69 -10.08 11.16
N SER A 146 -16.36 -10.11 11.03
CA SER A 146 -15.69 -10.01 9.75
C SER A 146 -15.29 -11.37 9.18
N ILE A 147 -16.12 -11.88 8.27
CA ILE A 147 -15.82 -13.07 7.46
C ILE A 147 -14.51 -12.88 6.68
N LEU A 148 -14.19 -11.64 6.30
CA LEU A 148 -12.94 -11.32 5.62
C LEU A 148 -11.72 -11.59 6.52
N LEU A 149 -11.77 -11.19 7.79
CA LEU A 149 -10.68 -11.47 8.73
C LEU A 149 -10.62 -12.93 9.13
N ASP A 150 -11.76 -13.58 9.35
CA ASP A 150 -11.83 -15.02 9.61
C ASP A 150 -11.03 -15.78 8.55
N ARG A 151 -11.29 -15.48 7.27
CA ARG A 151 -10.56 -16.08 6.15
C ARG A 151 -9.08 -15.70 6.13
N ILE A 152 -8.75 -14.41 6.18
CA ILE A 152 -7.36 -13.92 6.08
C ILE A 152 -6.53 -14.51 7.23
N VAL A 153 -6.95 -14.31 8.47
CA VAL A 153 -6.18 -14.68 9.65
C VAL A 153 -6.08 -16.19 9.76
N THR A 154 -7.13 -16.94 9.40
CA THR A 154 -7.02 -18.40 9.29
C THR A 154 -5.90 -18.80 8.35
N LYS A 155 -5.86 -18.29 7.10
CA LYS A 155 -4.82 -18.69 6.15
C LYS A 155 -3.41 -18.31 6.62
N LEU A 156 -3.27 -17.15 7.26
CA LEU A 156 -1.99 -16.71 7.81
C LEU A 156 -1.53 -17.58 9.01
N LEU A 157 -2.44 -18.01 9.89
CA LEU A 157 -2.10 -18.87 11.03
C LEU A 157 -1.91 -20.35 10.65
N MET A 158 -2.43 -20.79 9.50
CA MET A 158 -2.35 -22.18 9.06
C MET A 158 -0.91 -22.69 8.85
N SER A 159 0.08 -21.82 8.62
CA SER A 159 1.47 -22.26 8.49
C SER A 159 1.99 -22.90 9.77
N GLU A 160 1.58 -22.38 10.94
CA GLU A 160 1.94 -22.92 12.25
C GLU A 160 1.03 -24.10 12.68
N LEU A 161 -0.25 -24.06 12.29
CA LEU A 161 -1.23 -25.06 12.73
C LEU A 161 -1.05 -26.42 12.06
N ARG A 162 -0.48 -26.49 10.84
CA ARG A 162 -0.20 -27.76 10.13
C ARG A 162 0.75 -28.70 10.89
N GLY A 163 1.56 -28.19 11.83
CA GLY A 163 2.41 -29.00 12.70
C GLY A 163 1.66 -29.65 13.87
N THR A 164 0.46 -29.16 14.19
CA THR A 164 -0.37 -29.70 15.26
C THR A 164 -1.34 -30.73 14.70
N LYS A 165 -1.34 -31.95 15.24
CA LYS A 165 -2.26 -33.04 14.86
C LYS A 165 -3.76 -32.68 15.07
N ALA A 166 -4.05 -31.52 15.64
CA ALA A 166 -5.37 -31.05 16.02
C ALA A 166 -6.14 -30.33 14.90
N PHE A 167 -5.48 -29.88 13.82
CA PHE A 167 -6.13 -29.07 12.79
C PHE A 167 -5.85 -29.59 11.37
N SER A 168 -6.54 -30.67 11.00
CA SER A 168 -6.82 -30.95 9.59
C SER A 168 -8.04 -30.15 9.18
N LEU A 169 -7.89 -28.82 9.06
CA LEU A 169 -8.93 -28.01 8.43
C LEU A 169 -8.96 -28.43 6.96
N ASP A 170 -10.06 -29.06 6.55
CA ASP A 170 -10.33 -29.30 5.15
C ASP A 170 -10.21 -27.99 4.37
N ILE A 171 -9.74 -28.10 3.13
CA ILE A 171 -9.56 -26.97 2.22
C ILE A 171 -10.90 -26.21 2.13
N GLY A 172 -11.01 -25.08 2.83
CA GLY A 172 -12.19 -24.20 2.76
C GLY A 172 -12.87 -23.85 4.09
N VAL A 173 -12.46 -24.42 5.23
CA VAL A 173 -13.01 -24.00 6.54
C VAL A 173 -12.18 -22.83 7.09
N ASP A 174 -12.86 -21.73 7.37
CA ASP A 174 -12.29 -20.55 8.03
C ASP A 174 -12.63 -20.62 9.53
N LEU A 175 -11.68 -20.23 10.38
CA LEU A 175 -11.88 -20.18 11.83
C LEU A 175 -12.76 -18.96 12.17
N GLU A 176 -13.68 -19.14 13.11
CA GLU A 176 -14.45 -18.05 13.70
C GLU A 176 -13.57 -17.15 14.57
N TYR A 177 -14.00 -15.90 14.77
CA TYR A 177 -13.31 -14.87 15.53
C TYR A 177 -12.75 -15.36 16.88
N GLU A 178 -13.58 -16.05 17.66
CA GLU A 178 -13.23 -16.52 19.00
C GLU A 178 -12.02 -17.45 18.96
N ILE A 179 -11.92 -18.27 17.92
CA ILE A 179 -10.88 -19.29 17.77
C ILE A 179 -9.60 -18.64 17.25
N TRP A 180 -9.66 -17.91 16.13
CA TRP A 180 -8.45 -17.34 15.57
C TRP A 180 -7.86 -16.24 16.45
N SER A 181 -8.68 -15.47 17.18
CA SER A 181 -8.18 -14.45 18.11
C SER A 181 -7.37 -15.08 19.24
N GLN A 182 -7.81 -16.22 19.79
CA GLN A 182 -7.07 -16.95 20.82
C GLN A 182 -5.74 -17.51 20.29
N HIS A 183 -5.74 -18.05 19.07
CA HIS A 183 -4.51 -18.52 18.45
C HIS A 183 -3.52 -17.39 18.16
N LEU A 184 -4.03 -16.24 17.70
CA LEU A 184 -3.23 -15.05 17.45
C LEU A 184 -2.60 -14.54 18.76
N GLU A 185 -3.38 -14.44 19.83
CA GLU A 185 -2.91 -14.10 21.17
C GLU A 185 -1.81 -15.05 21.64
N GLY A 186 -2.04 -16.37 21.56
CA GLY A 186 -1.07 -17.39 21.94
C GLY A 186 0.22 -17.32 21.13
N ARG A 187 0.14 -17.00 19.82
CA ARG A 187 1.31 -16.75 18.97
C ARG A 187 2.11 -15.57 19.47
N TYR A 188 1.50 -14.39 19.63
CA TYR A 188 2.22 -13.19 20.04
C TYR A 188 2.78 -13.28 21.46
N LYS A 189 2.06 -13.90 22.41
CA LYS A 189 2.62 -14.16 23.76
C LYS A 189 3.92 -14.96 23.67
N ARG A 190 3.95 -16.07 22.92
CA ARG A 190 5.16 -16.88 22.72
C ARG A 190 6.29 -16.09 22.05
N LEU A 191 5.97 -15.27 21.03
CA LEU A 191 6.95 -14.45 20.35
C LEU A 191 7.60 -13.42 21.28
N TYR A 192 6.81 -12.74 22.11
CA TYR A 192 7.33 -11.77 23.08
C TYR A 192 8.11 -12.44 24.22
N ASP A 193 7.65 -13.59 24.73
CA ASP A 193 8.39 -14.36 25.74
C ASP A 193 9.78 -14.77 25.23
N HIS A 194 9.85 -15.23 23.97
CA HIS A 194 11.11 -15.55 23.32
C HIS A 194 12.00 -14.31 23.15
N TRP A 195 11.44 -13.20 22.68
CA TRP A 195 12.17 -11.94 22.50
C TRP A 195 12.74 -11.39 23.81
N HIS A 196 11.98 -11.44 24.90
CA HIS A 196 12.45 -11.03 26.21
C HIS A 196 13.50 -11.98 26.79
N THR A 197 13.36 -13.29 26.58
CA THR A 197 14.35 -14.29 27.01
C THR A 197 15.70 -14.06 26.34
N LEU A 198 15.70 -13.82 25.02
CA LEU A 198 16.91 -13.50 24.25
C LEU A 198 17.53 -12.17 24.70
N SER A 199 16.70 -11.16 24.96
CA SER A 199 17.17 -9.85 25.44
C SER A 199 17.82 -9.94 26.82
N ALA A 200 17.29 -10.78 27.71
CA ALA A 200 17.84 -11.01 29.05
C ALA A 200 19.15 -11.82 29.05
N THR A 201 19.35 -12.70 28.05
CA THR A 201 20.59 -13.48 27.91
C THR A 201 21.73 -12.67 27.25
N SER A 202 21.41 -11.56 26.56
CA SER A 202 22.39 -10.61 26.05
C SER A 202 22.91 -9.64 27.12
N ASN A 203 23.69 -10.15 28.08
CA ASN A 203 24.42 -9.29 29.03
C ASN A 203 25.54 -8.47 28.34
N PRO A 204 25.75 -7.19 28.70
CA PRO A 204 26.81 -6.34 28.12
C PRO A 204 28.23 -6.63 28.64
N ALA A 205 28.45 -7.70 29.39
CA ALA A 205 29.72 -7.99 30.08
C ALA A 205 30.61 -9.04 29.38
N SER A 206 30.18 -9.62 28.25
CA SER A 206 30.99 -10.56 27.47
C SER A 206 31.47 -9.91 26.18
N SER A 207 32.75 -9.53 26.17
CA SER A 207 33.53 -9.17 24.97
C SER A 207 33.42 -10.26 23.88
N PRO A 208 33.50 -9.89 22.59
CA PRO A 208 33.23 -10.80 21.48
C PRO A 208 34.39 -11.78 21.33
N ILE A 209 34.20 -13.02 21.76
CA ILE A 209 34.99 -14.14 21.27
C ILE A 209 34.21 -14.71 20.09
N GLU A 210 34.77 -14.52 18.90
CA GLU A 210 34.42 -15.28 17.71
C GLU A 210 34.41 -16.78 18.04
N GLN A 211 33.22 -17.34 18.25
CA GLN A 211 33.00 -18.77 18.09
C GLN A 211 32.04 -18.97 16.94
N ALA A 212 32.66 -19.08 15.76
CA ALA A 212 32.12 -19.83 14.65
C ALA A 212 31.80 -21.26 15.14
N GLY A 213 30.52 -21.51 15.39
CA GLY A 213 30.00 -22.80 15.81
C GLY A 213 28.66 -23.05 15.13
N ASN A 214 28.72 -23.75 14.00
CA ASN A 214 27.64 -24.41 13.27
C ASN A 214 26.29 -24.52 14.01
N GLY A 215 25.37 -23.64 13.66
CA GLY A 215 23.95 -23.74 13.95
C GLY A 215 23.24 -22.83 12.96
N ASN A 216 22.53 -23.43 12.01
CA ASN A 216 21.88 -22.75 10.90
C ASN A 216 20.60 -22.02 11.39
N ASP A 217 20.74 -21.12 12.35
CA ASP A 217 19.63 -20.46 13.01
C ASP A 217 19.65 -18.95 12.74
N THR A 218 19.19 -18.60 11.54
CA THR A 218 18.88 -17.25 11.11
C THR A 218 17.70 -16.63 11.92
N SER A 219 17.16 -17.32 12.94
CA SER A 219 15.97 -16.88 13.69
C SER A 219 16.22 -15.93 14.87
N VAL A 220 17.47 -15.57 15.18
CA VAL A 220 17.79 -14.68 16.32
C VAL A 220 17.60 -13.19 15.98
N TYR A 221 17.71 -12.80 14.71
CA TYR A 221 17.57 -11.42 14.22
C TYR A 221 16.19 -10.95 13.70
N PRO A 222 15.23 -11.80 13.27
CA PRO A 222 13.96 -11.35 12.72
C PRO A 222 13.05 -10.70 13.78
N TYR A 223 12.99 -11.23 15.01
CA TYR A 223 11.97 -10.79 15.98
C TYR A 223 12.21 -9.39 16.55
N LYS A 224 13.47 -8.95 16.68
CA LYS A 224 13.77 -7.63 17.24
C LYS A 224 13.36 -6.50 16.29
N THR A 225 13.55 -6.67 14.98
CA THR A 225 13.05 -5.73 13.96
C THR A 225 11.54 -5.84 13.81
N THR A 226 11.01 -7.07 13.77
CA THR A 226 9.59 -7.33 13.49
C THR A 226 8.67 -6.97 14.67
N LEU A 227 9.06 -7.19 15.92
CA LEU A 227 8.20 -6.84 17.08
C LEU A 227 8.40 -5.40 17.55
N SER A 228 9.52 -4.75 17.23
CA SER A 228 9.83 -3.40 17.73
C SER A 228 8.78 -2.35 17.38
N TYR A 229 8.13 -2.45 16.21
CA TYR A 229 7.09 -1.49 15.80
C TYR A 229 5.73 -1.74 16.47
N LEU A 230 5.52 -2.91 17.07
CA LEU A 230 4.37 -3.22 17.92
C LEU A 230 4.55 -2.71 19.35
N GLY A 231 5.78 -2.44 19.76
CA GLY A 231 6.15 -1.92 21.07
C GLY A 231 6.96 -2.92 21.91
N ALA A 232 7.35 -2.48 23.10
CA ALA A 232 8.13 -3.31 24.03
C ALA A 232 7.28 -4.36 24.76
N GLU A 233 5.96 -4.19 24.78
CA GLU A 233 5.04 -5.08 25.47
C GLU A 233 4.09 -5.79 24.50
N CYS A 234 3.79 -7.05 24.79
CA CYS A 234 2.84 -7.81 23.98
C CYS A 234 1.46 -7.13 24.00
N PRO A 235 0.86 -6.80 22.84
CA PRO A 235 -0.44 -6.14 22.78
C PRO A 235 -1.57 -6.99 23.37
N PHE A 236 -1.41 -8.32 23.40
CA PHE A 236 -2.41 -9.28 23.86
C PHE A 236 -2.25 -9.70 25.34
N LYS A 237 -1.53 -8.94 26.18
CA LYS A 237 -1.33 -9.34 27.59
C LYS A 237 -2.67 -9.64 28.30
N ASN A 238 -3.62 -8.72 28.20
CA ASN A 238 -4.93 -8.76 28.88
C ASN A 238 -6.09 -8.40 27.94
N ALA A 239 -5.92 -8.54 26.63
CA ALA A 239 -6.85 -8.04 25.62
C ALA A 239 -6.96 -9.03 24.45
N SER A 240 -8.18 -9.22 23.95
CA SER A 240 -8.43 -9.91 22.68
C SER A 240 -8.16 -8.97 21.50
N PHE A 241 -8.18 -9.48 20.27
CA PHE A 241 -7.93 -8.65 19.08
C PHE A 241 -8.91 -7.47 18.95
N ALA A 242 -10.18 -7.67 19.27
CA ALA A 242 -11.20 -6.63 19.27
C ALA A 242 -11.02 -5.59 20.38
N ASP A 243 -10.27 -5.88 21.43
CA ASP A 243 -10.02 -4.91 22.51
C ASP A 243 -8.83 -3.98 22.18
N LEU A 244 -8.03 -4.34 21.17
CA LEU A 244 -6.89 -3.54 20.73
C LEU A 244 -7.34 -2.25 20.04
N SER A 245 -6.50 -1.21 20.13
CA SER A 245 -6.68 0.00 19.33
C SER A 245 -6.65 -0.32 17.84
N ILE A 246 -7.34 0.47 17.02
CA ILE A 246 -7.41 0.24 15.57
C ILE A 246 -6.03 0.24 14.90
N GLU A 247 -5.12 1.09 15.37
CA GLU A 247 -3.74 1.16 14.88
C GLU A 247 -2.96 -0.11 15.26
N THR A 248 -3.13 -0.59 16.48
CA THR A 248 -2.51 -1.84 16.94
C THR A 248 -3.03 -3.04 16.15
N ARG A 249 -4.34 -3.12 15.88
CA ARG A 249 -4.93 -4.18 15.02
C ARG A 249 -4.28 -4.20 13.64
N CYS A 250 -4.15 -3.02 13.01
CA CYS A 250 -3.52 -2.88 11.71
C CYS A 250 -2.05 -3.34 11.73
N LYS A 251 -1.26 -2.88 12.71
CA LYS A 251 0.15 -3.27 12.85
C LYS A 251 0.33 -4.76 13.12
N VAL A 252 -0.53 -5.36 13.94
CA VAL A 252 -0.50 -6.81 14.23
C VAL A 252 -0.74 -7.63 12.97
N LEU A 253 -1.67 -7.21 12.12
CA LEU A 253 -1.93 -7.93 10.87
C LEU A 253 -0.83 -7.69 9.83
N TYR A 254 -0.30 -6.47 9.75
CA TYR A 254 0.89 -6.19 8.96
C TYR A 254 2.06 -7.10 9.34
N ASN A 255 2.33 -7.23 10.65
CA ASN A 255 3.35 -8.11 11.19
C ASN A 255 3.15 -9.57 10.86
N LEU A 256 1.92 -10.03 10.99
CA LEU A 256 1.59 -11.40 10.63
C LEU A 256 1.82 -11.62 9.14
N SER A 257 1.35 -10.72 8.28
CA SER A 257 1.53 -10.80 6.83
C SER A 257 3.01 -10.75 6.41
N GLU A 258 3.81 -9.85 7.00
CA GLU A 258 5.25 -9.75 6.75
C GLU A 258 5.99 -11.01 7.21
N SER A 259 5.67 -11.54 8.39
CA SER A 259 6.24 -12.79 8.89
C SER A 259 5.95 -13.96 7.95
N ILE A 260 4.74 -14.01 7.38
CA ILE A 260 4.36 -15.03 6.41
C ILE A 260 5.11 -14.82 5.09
N ALA A 261 5.15 -13.60 4.55
CA ALA A 261 5.90 -13.31 3.33
C ALA A 261 7.38 -13.71 3.42
N ASN A 262 7.98 -13.62 4.61
CA ASN A 262 9.37 -13.99 4.88
C ASN A 262 9.60 -15.52 5.06
N GLU A 263 8.57 -16.37 5.07
CA GLU A 263 8.79 -17.82 5.09
C GLU A 263 9.39 -18.28 3.76
N THR A 264 10.35 -19.22 3.82
CA THR A 264 11.11 -19.70 2.65
C THR A 264 10.20 -20.12 1.48
N LYS A 265 9.08 -20.80 1.77
CA LYS A 265 8.15 -21.29 0.73
C LYS A 265 7.47 -20.16 -0.05
N PHE A 266 7.17 -19.04 0.61
CA PHE A 266 6.55 -17.88 -0.01
C PHE A 266 7.61 -16.99 -0.66
N GLN A 267 8.81 -16.88 -0.08
CA GLN A 267 9.95 -16.22 -0.73
C GLN A 267 10.28 -16.84 -2.09
N THR A 268 10.30 -18.17 -2.21
CA THR A 268 10.51 -18.84 -3.50
C THR A 268 9.41 -18.52 -4.52
N TYR A 269 8.16 -18.36 -4.06
CA TYR A 269 7.04 -17.95 -4.92
C TYR A 269 7.21 -16.49 -5.36
N LEU A 270 7.49 -15.57 -4.43
CA LEU A 270 7.69 -14.15 -4.72
C LEU A 270 8.86 -13.93 -5.68
N GLN A 271 9.93 -14.72 -5.59
CA GLN A 271 11.05 -14.67 -6.55
C GLN A 271 10.68 -15.04 -8.00
N GLN A 272 9.53 -15.68 -8.22
CA GLN A 272 9.02 -16.01 -9.55
C GLN A 272 8.10 -14.92 -10.12
N MET A 273 7.68 -13.96 -9.29
CA MET A 273 6.84 -12.83 -9.71
C MET A 273 7.68 -11.80 -10.47
N GLU A 274 7.00 -10.99 -11.30
CA GLU A 274 7.65 -9.89 -12.01
C GLU A 274 8.13 -8.83 -11.01
N GLU A 275 9.29 -8.21 -11.29
CA GLU A 275 9.86 -7.19 -10.40
C GLU A 275 8.90 -6.01 -10.21
N ASP A 276 8.13 -5.68 -11.25
CA ASP A 276 7.15 -4.60 -11.24
C ASP A 276 5.99 -4.86 -10.27
N ASP A 277 5.60 -6.12 -10.04
CA ASP A 277 4.56 -6.49 -9.08
C ASP A 277 5.04 -6.37 -7.62
N LEU A 278 6.34 -6.63 -7.38
CA LEU A 278 6.93 -6.63 -6.05
C LEU A 278 7.34 -5.23 -5.57
N ARG A 279 7.56 -4.30 -6.51
CA ARG A 279 8.20 -3.02 -6.22
C ARG A 279 7.18 -1.94 -5.91
N ILE A 280 7.20 -1.48 -4.66
CA ILE A 280 6.44 -0.29 -4.23
C ILE A 280 7.32 0.95 -4.46
N GLU A 281 7.17 1.60 -5.61
CA GLU A 281 7.86 2.84 -5.93
C GLU A 281 7.00 4.10 -5.68
N PRO A 282 7.65 5.23 -5.37
CA PRO A 282 6.99 6.52 -5.44
C PRO A 282 6.44 6.77 -6.85
N PHE A 283 5.12 6.92 -6.92
CA PHE A 283 4.34 7.34 -8.08
C PHE A 283 4.73 8.75 -8.58
N GLY A 284 5.34 9.56 -7.72
CA GLY A 284 5.91 10.85 -8.05
C GLY A 284 6.18 11.68 -6.80
N TYR A 285 6.66 12.91 -6.99
CA TYR A 285 7.00 13.82 -5.89
C TYR A 285 6.39 15.19 -6.11
N ASP A 286 5.98 15.88 -5.04
CA ASP A 286 5.64 17.30 -5.15
C ASP A 286 6.88 18.21 -5.06
N ARG A 287 6.65 19.51 -5.19
CA ARG A 287 7.70 20.55 -5.11
C ARG A 287 8.37 20.66 -3.74
N VAL A 288 7.79 20.05 -2.71
CA VAL A 288 8.31 20.04 -1.34
C VAL A 288 8.97 18.69 -1.02
N GLY A 289 9.05 17.77 -1.99
CA GLY A 289 9.69 16.48 -1.81
C GLY A 289 8.80 15.45 -1.10
N ASN A 290 7.50 15.70 -0.94
CA ASN A 290 6.58 14.67 -0.49
C ASN A 290 6.44 13.61 -1.59
N ALA A 291 6.58 12.34 -1.23
CA ALA A 291 6.43 11.21 -2.14
C ALA A 291 4.97 10.76 -2.18
N PHE A 292 4.48 10.43 -3.36
CA PHE A 292 3.15 9.89 -3.57
C PHE A 292 3.26 8.42 -3.94
N TYR A 293 2.32 7.59 -3.49
CA TYR A 293 2.29 6.15 -3.72
C TYR A 293 0.91 5.75 -4.24
N PHE A 294 0.90 4.89 -5.24
CA PHE A 294 -0.30 4.36 -5.88
C PHE A 294 -0.16 2.85 -6.00
N PHE A 295 -1.24 2.13 -5.68
CA PHE A 295 -1.27 0.67 -5.65
C PHE A 295 -2.25 0.19 -6.72
N PRO A 296 -1.76 -0.19 -7.93
CA PRO A 296 -2.61 -0.52 -9.08
C PRO A 296 -3.49 -1.75 -8.86
N GLU A 297 -3.10 -2.65 -7.97
CA GLU A 297 -3.81 -3.88 -7.65
C GLU A 297 -5.21 -3.64 -7.03
N PHE A 298 -5.43 -2.46 -6.44
CA PHE A 298 -6.71 -2.08 -5.83
C PHE A 298 -7.62 -1.34 -6.81
N TYR A 299 -7.84 -1.93 -7.98
CA TYR A 299 -8.53 -1.29 -9.09
C TYR A 299 -10.01 -0.92 -8.78
N HIS A 300 -10.65 -1.60 -7.83
CA HIS A 300 -12.00 -1.25 -7.35
C HIS A 300 -12.02 -0.10 -6.32
N ASP A 301 -10.90 0.19 -5.67
CA ASP A 301 -10.75 1.24 -4.65
C ASP A 301 -9.39 1.93 -4.80
N ARG A 302 -9.21 2.62 -5.94
CA ARG A 302 -7.97 3.30 -6.28
C ARG A 302 -7.70 4.48 -5.35
N ARG A 303 -6.53 4.47 -4.72
CA ARG A 303 -6.11 5.46 -3.72
C ARG A 303 -4.68 5.91 -3.96
N ILE A 304 -4.43 7.19 -3.71
CA ILE A 304 -3.09 7.77 -3.68
C ILE A 304 -2.77 8.13 -2.23
N TYR A 305 -1.64 7.62 -1.74
CA TYR A 305 -1.09 7.93 -0.43
C TYR A 305 0.06 8.92 -0.57
N ARG A 306 0.26 9.74 0.45
CA ARG A 306 1.36 10.70 0.53
C ARG A 306 2.24 10.40 1.73
N LEU A 307 3.54 10.23 1.50
CA LEU A 307 4.59 10.25 2.51
C LEU A 307 5.22 11.64 2.54
N LYS A 308 5.20 12.29 3.70
CA LYS A 308 5.86 13.60 3.85
C LYS A 308 7.39 13.47 3.69
N GLU A 309 8.05 14.56 3.29
CA GLU A 309 9.52 14.61 3.13
C GLU A 309 10.30 14.12 4.37
N ASN A 310 9.71 14.24 5.57
CA ASN A 310 10.30 13.72 6.81
C ASN A 310 10.37 12.18 6.88
N GLY A 311 9.74 11.47 5.96
CA GLY A 311 9.69 10.00 5.90
C GLY A 311 8.87 9.34 7.01
N GLN A 312 8.12 10.10 7.80
CA GLN A 312 7.46 9.59 9.02
C GLN A 312 5.94 9.67 8.98
N THR A 313 5.36 10.54 8.17
CA THR A 313 3.91 10.77 8.19
C THR A 313 3.30 10.37 6.86
N TRP A 314 2.38 9.41 6.92
CA TRP A 314 1.55 8.97 5.83
C TRP A 314 0.16 9.59 5.92
N ASP A 315 -0.41 9.95 4.77
CA ASP A 315 -1.78 10.44 4.67
C ASP A 315 -2.43 9.86 3.39
N LEU A 316 -3.69 9.40 3.47
CA LEU A 316 -4.51 9.22 2.27
C LEU A 316 -4.69 10.58 1.61
N TRP A 317 -4.30 10.70 0.34
CA TRP A 317 -4.25 11.97 -0.35
C TRP A 317 -5.38 12.16 -1.35
N ALA A 318 -5.72 11.12 -2.11
CA ALA A 318 -6.82 11.15 -3.05
C ALA A 318 -7.45 9.75 -3.18
N LYS A 319 -8.76 9.70 -3.41
CA LYS A 319 -9.52 8.45 -3.52
C LYS A 319 -10.54 8.54 -4.66
N GLY A 320 -10.43 7.67 -5.66
CA GLY A 320 -11.35 7.61 -6.79
C GLY A 320 -11.18 8.72 -7.85
N GLU A 321 -11.91 8.55 -8.96
CA GLU A 321 -11.76 9.34 -10.18
C GLU A 321 -11.93 10.86 -9.96
N ALA A 322 -12.98 11.29 -9.25
CA ALA A 322 -13.26 12.71 -9.02
C ALA A 322 -12.11 13.41 -8.30
N SER A 323 -11.57 12.76 -7.27
CA SER A 323 -10.43 13.22 -6.47
C SER A 323 -9.16 13.32 -7.31
N PHE A 324 -8.92 12.35 -8.19
CA PHE A 324 -7.76 12.36 -9.10
C PHE A 324 -7.86 13.46 -10.14
N ARG A 325 -9.05 13.73 -10.70
CA ARG A 325 -9.28 14.86 -11.60
C ARG A 325 -9.04 16.20 -10.91
N GLU A 326 -9.49 16.34 -9.67
CA GLU A 326 -9.25 17.56 -8.88
C GLU A 326 -7.76 17.74 -8.55
N MET A 327 -7.07 16.65 -8.15
CA MET A 327 -5.64 16.66 -7.89
C MET A 327 -4.83 17.05 -9.13
N LEU A 328 -5.11 16.43 -10.28
CA LEU A 328 -4.45 16.74 -11.54
C LEU A 328 -4.68 18.21 -11.93
N LYS A 329 -5.92 18.68 -11.83
CA LYS A 329 -6.25 20.08 -12.10
C LYS A 329 -5.40 21.01 -11.22
N ASN A 330 -5.33 20.76 -9.92
CA ASN A 330 -4.54 21.59 -9.02
C ASN A 330 -3.05 21.56 -9.36
N LEU A 331 -2.47 20.39 -9.64
CA LEU A 331 -1.07 20.24 -10.05
C LEU A 331 -0.75 20.96 -11.36
N GLU A 332 -1.67 20.95 -12.33
CA GLU A 332 -1.50 21.67 -13.60
C GLU A 332 -1.62 23.19 -13.46
N HIS A 333 -2.44 23.66 -12.51
CA HIS A 333 -2.62 25.09 -12.25
C HIS A 333 -1.48 25.70 -11.39
N LEU A 334 -0.60 24.88 -10.80
CA LEU A 334 0.58 25.37 -10.08
C LEU A 334 1.56 26.04 -11.07
N GLY A 335 1.58 27.37 -11.08
CA GLY A 335 2.50 28.16 -11.90
C GLY A 335 3.97 27.92 -11.56
N GLY A 336 4.87 28.06 -12.53
CA GLY A 336 6.32 27.84 -12.35
C GLY A 336 6.85 26.63 -13.12
N ARG A 337 8.18 26.39 -13.02
CA ARG A 337 8.83 25.23 -13.65
C ARG A 337 8.63 24.02 -12.75
N LYS A 338 8.01 22.96 -13.31
CA LYS A 338 7.80 21.70 -12.61
C LYS A 338 9.11 20.97 -12.35
N ALA A 339 9.23 20.38 -11.17
CA ALA A 339 10.32 19.44 -10.88
C ALA A 339 10.10 18.13 -11.65
N ARG A 340 11.16 17.34 -11.86
CA ARG A 340 11.04 16.05 -12.58
C ARG A 340 10.00 15.14 -11.93
N GLY A 341 10.10 14.91 -10.61
CA GLY A 341 9.15 14.07 -9.89
C GLY A 341 7.70 14.59 -9.89
N GLU A 342 7.51 15.90 -10.06
CA GLU A 342 6.17 16.50 -10.19
C GLU A 342 5.61 16.27 -11.60
N GLN A 343 6.47 16.29 -12.62
CA GLN A 343 6.08 15.95 -13.98
C GLN A 343 5.70 14.47 -14.08
N ASP A 344 6.49 13.58 -13.47
CA ASP A 344 6.20 12.14 -13.38
C ASP A 344 4.84 11.90 -12.68
N LEU A 345 4.58 12.59 -11.56
CA LEU A 345 3.30 12.55 -10.85
C LEU A 345 2.11 12.94 -11.75
N ILE A 346 2.28 13.96 -12.58
CA ILE A 346 1.23 14.46 -13.49
C ILE A 346 1.01 13.50 -14.64
N GLU A 347 2.07 12.94 -15.21
CA GLU A 347 1.98 11.96 -16.30
C GLU A 347 1.26 10.70 -15.83
N HIS A 348 1.69 10.10 -14.71
CA HIS A 348 1.03 8.91 -14.20
C HIS A 348 -0.43 9.18 -13.76
N LEU A 349 -0.76 10.38 -13.24
CA LEU A 349 -2.16 10.74 -12.96
C LEU A 349 -3.04 10.75 -14.21
N ARG A 350 -2.48 11.18 -15.36
CA ARG A 350 -3.20 11.15 -16.63
C ARG A 350 -3.44 9.72 -17.08
N ASP A 351 -2.45 8.85 -16.92
CA ASP A 351 -2.58 7.44 -17.27
C ASP A 351 -3.69 6.75 -16.45
N ILE A 352 -3.75 7.00 -15.14
CA ILE A 352 -4.83 6.49 -14.27
C ILE A 352 -6.21 6.98 -14.75
N LEU A 353 -6.32 8.26 -15.11
CA LEU A 353 -7.59 8.83 -15.57
C LEU A 353 -7.98 8.31 -16.96
N GLU A 354 -7.02 8.05 -17.84
CA GLU A 354 -7.27 7.39 -19.12
C GLU A 354 -7.81 5.97 -18.91
N GLN A 355 -7.26 5.23 -17.95
CA GLN A 355 -7.78 3.91 -17.56
C GLN A 355 -9.24 3.99 -17.09
N TYR A 356 -9.58 4.96 -16.23
CA TYR A 356 -10.97 5.21 -15.81
C TYR A 356 -11.90 5.46 -17.01
N GLU A 357 -11.46 6.27 -17.97
CA GLU A 357 -12.26 6.57 -19.15
C GLU A 357 -12.42 5.36 -20.08
N ALA A 358 -11.38 4.55 -20.23
CA ALA A 358 -11.43 3.30 -20.99
C ALA A 358 -12.41 2.30 -20.35
N GLU A 359 -12.34 2.11 -19.04
CA GLU A 359 -13.25 1.25 -18.27
C GLU A 359 -14.69 1.74 -18.32
N GLY A 360 -14.90 3.05 -18.17
CA GLY A 360 -16.22 3.68 -18.29
C GLY A 360 -16.85 3.43 -19.66
N LYS A 361 -16.07 3.49 -20.74
CA LYS A 361 -16.54 3.16 -22.10
C LYS A 361 -16.91 1.69 -22.25
N VAL A 362 -16.13 0.77 -21.67
CA VAL A 362 -16.44 -0.67 -21.69
C VAL A 362 -17.72 -0.95 -20.90
N TYR A 363 -17.84 -0.40 -19.70
CA TYR A 363 -19.03 -0.55 -18.85
C TYR A 363 -20.28 0.00 -19.53
N ALA A 364 -20.22 1.19 -20.12
CA ALA A 364 -21.35 1.79 -20.84
C ALA A 364 -21.86 0.89 -21.98
N LYS A 365 -20.94 0.30 -22.77
CA LYS A 365 -21.28 -0.68 -23.81
C LYS A 365 -21.97 -1.93 -23.24
N GLN A 366 -21.48 -2.45 -22.12
CA GLN A 366 -22.08 -3.61 -21.46
C GLN A 366 -23.50 -3.30 -20.96
N VAL A 367 -23.71 -2.13 -20.35
CA VAL A 367 -25.03 -1.66 -19.91
C VAL A 367 -25.98 -1.51 -21.10
N GLU A 368 -25.53 -0.94 -22.21
CA GLU A 368 -26.33 -0.81 -23.43
C GLU A 368 -26.75 -2.18 -23.99
N LEU A 369 -25.81 -3.13 -24.06
CA LEU A 369 -26.09 -4.50 -24.48
C LEU A 369 -27.06 -5.21 -23.54
N ALA A 370 -26.89 -5.06 -22.23
CA ALA A 370 -27.78 -5.63 -21.23
C ALA A 370 -29.19 -5.04 -21.32
N ASN A 371 -29.32 -3.71 -21.48
CA ASN A 371 -30.60 -3.05 -21.68
C ASN A 371 -31.27 -3.51 -22.98
N ARG A 372 -30.51 -3.62 -24.08
CA ARG A 372 -31.03 -4.14 -25.35
C ARG A 372 -31.54 -5.57 -25.20
N LYS A 373 -30.80 -6.43 -24.49
CA LYS A 373 -31.23 -7.80 -24.19
C LYS A 373 -32.50 -7.82 -23.34
N ALA A 374 -32.56 -7.01 -22.29
CA ALA A 374 -33.74 -6.91 -21.43
C ALA A 374 -34.98 -6.45 -22.21
N ILE A 375 -34.84 -5.47 -23.11
CA ILE A 375 -35.93 -5.03 -24.00
C ILE A 375 -36.39 -6.17 -24.91
N LEU A 376 -35.46 -6.91 -25.53
CA LEU A 376 -35.79 -8.04 -26.41
C LEU A 376 -36.46 -9.20 -25.66
N ASP A 377 -36.04 -9.48 -24.42
CA ASP A 377 -36.65 -10.50 -23.58
C ASP A 377 -38.03 -10.08 -23.06
N ALA A 378 -38.25 -8.78 -22.83
CA ALA A 378 -39.55 -8.21 -22.46
C ALA A 378 -40.52 -8.08 -23.64
N MET A 379 -40.05 -8.16 -24.90
CA MET A 379 -40.94 -8.13 -26.06
C MET A 379 -41.84 -9.38 -26.07
N PRO A 380 -43.17 -9.22 -26.16
CA PRO A 380 -44.08 -10.35 -26.25
C PRO A 380 -43.82 -11.13 -27.54
N ARG A 381 -43.16 -12.28 -27.42
CA ARG A 381 -42.90 -13.18 -28.55
C ARG A 381 -44.24 -13.61 -29.13
N LYS A 382 -44.53 -13.20 -30.38
CA LYS A 382 -45.70 -13.70 -31.11
C LYS A 382 -45.61 -15.22 -31.18
N LYS A 383 -46.44 -15.92 -30.40
CA LYS A 383 -46.56 -17.39 -30.49
C LYS A 383 -46.83 -17.73 -31.95
N SER A 384 -45.98 -18.55 -32.56
CA SER A 384 -46.11 -18.87 -33.98
C SER A 384 -47.53 -19.36 -34.29
N LEU A 385 -48.10 -18.93 -35.42
CA LEU A 385 -49.40 -19.40 -35.91
C LEU A 385 -49.48 -20.94 -35.93
N ARG A 386 -48.34 -21.61 -36.16
CA ARG A 386 -48.20 -23.06 -36.11
C ARG A 386 -48.38 -23.66 -34.70
N LEU A 387 -47.90 -22.99 -33.64
CA LEU A 387 -48.18 -23.40 -32.26
C LEU A 387 -49.65 -23.15 -31.93
N ARG A 388 -50.24 -22.00 -32.31
CA ARG A 388 -51.68 -21.75 -32.15
C ARG A 388 -52.53 -22.80 -32.87
N ALA A 389 -52.19 -23.17 -34.09
CA ALA A 389 -52.87 -24.21 -34.85
C ALA A 389 -52.74 -25.59 -34.17
N LYS A 390 -51.56 -25.96 -33.67
CA LYS A 390 -51.37 -27.20 -32.89
C LYS A 390 -52.15 -27.20 -31.57
N TYR A 391 -52.27 -26.08 -30.87
CA TYR A 391 -53.10 -25.99 -29.66
C TYR A 391 -54.58 -26.12 -29.99
N LEU A 392 -55.05 -25.45 -31.05
CA LEU A 392 -56.44 -25.55 -31.52
C LEU A 392 -56.82 -26.97 -31.96
N THR A 393 -55.94 -27.69 -32.67
CA THR A 393 -56.19 -29.09 -33.04
C THR A 393 -56.18 -30.00 -31.80
N LYS A 394 -55.31 -29.75 -30.81
CA LYS A 394 -55.27 -30.54 -29.57
C LYS A 394 -56.50 -30.31 -28.69
N THR A 395 -57.03 -29.09 -28.62
CA THR A 395 -58.28 -28.78 -27.89
C THR A 395 -59.54 -29.20 -28.65
N GLY A 396 -59.50 -29.26 -29.98
CA GLY A 396 -60.61 -29.76 -30.79
C GLY A 396 -60.79 -31.28 -30.67
N VAL A 397 -59.70 -32.03 -30.53
CA VAL A 397 -59.75 -33.50 -30.33
C VAL A 397 -60.27 -33.88 -28.94
N ASN A 398 -59.99 -33.09 -27.90
CA ASN A 398 -60.51 -33.35 -26.55
C ASN A 398 -61.99 -32.94 -26.33
N LYS A 399 -62.63 -32.31 -27.32
CA LYS A 399 -64.07 -31.97 -27.28
C LYS A 399 -64.95 -32.93 -28.07
N ALA A 400 -64.37 -33.98 -28.65
CA ALA A 400 -65.05 -34.96 -29.49
C ALA A 400 -64.94 -36.41 -28.95
N LEU A 401 -64.78 -36.56 -27.63
CA LEU A 401 -64.92 -37.82 -26.91
C LEU A 401 -65.96 -37.69 -25.81
#